data_AF-A0A7K3YIZ8-F1
#
_entry.id   AF-A0A7K3YIZ8-F1
#
_cell.length_a   1.000
_cell.length_b   1.000
_cell.length_c   1.000
_cell.angle_alpha   90.00
_cell.angle_beta   90.00
_cell.angle_gamma   90.00
#
_symmetry.space_group_name_H-M   'P 1'
#
loop_
_entity.id
_entity.type
_entity.pdbx_description
1 polymer ?
#
loop_
_entity_poly.entity_id
_entity_poly.type
_entity_poly.pdbx_seq_one_letter_code
_entity_poly.pdbx_strand_id
1 'polypeptide(L)' 'MTGIEADAREFTEKIDLLLDERESMAMMKLSEQSLSTFLGGEPDLHTIRDVRVVYR' A
#
# COMPACT_ATOMS: atom_id res chain seq x y z
N MET A 1 -0.57 34.49 -22.05
CA MET A 1 0.07 33.29 -21.51
C MET A 1 1.55 33.42 -21.73
N THR A 2 2.27 33.92 -20.74
CA THR A 2 3.74 33.99 -20.75
C THR A 2 4.31 32.59 -20.48
N GLY A 3 5.56 32.32 -20.88
CA GLY A 3 6.19 31.01 -20.63
C GLY A 3 6.20 30.60 -19.15
N ILE A 4 6.35 31.59 -18.26
CA ILE A 4 6.35 31.38 -16.80
C ILE A 4 5.00 30.83 -16.29
N GLU A 5 3.88 31.29 -16.85
CA GLU A 5 2.54 30.82 -16.46
C GLU A 5 2.31 29.36 -16.89
N ALA A 6 2.89 28.95 -18.02
CA ALA A 6 2.81 27.56 -18.49
C ALA A 6 3.66 26.63 -17.61
N ASP A 7 4.89 27.03 -17.28
CA ASP A 7 5.78 26.25 -16.42
C ASP A 7 5.21 26.09 -15.00
N ALA A 8 4.62 27.16 -14.44
CA ALA A 8 3.98 27.12 -13.13
C ALA A 8 2.77 26.17 -13.10
N ARG A 9 2.02 26.10 -14.20
CA ARG A 9 0.90 25.17 -14.35
C ARG A 9 1.37 23.72 -14.41
N GLU A 10 2.38 23.42 -15.23
CA GLU A 10 2.94 22.06 -15.32
C GLU A 10 3.50 21.60 -13.97
N PHE A 11 4.13 22.51 -13.22
CA PHE A 11 4.63 22.22 -11.89
C PHE A 11 3.50 21.89 -10.91
N THR A 12 2.39 22.65 -10.96
CA THR A 12 1.21 22.38 -10.13
C THR A 12 0.62 21.01 -10.44
N GLU A 13 0.43 20.69 -11.71
CA GLU A 13 -0.10 19.39 -12.16
C GLU A 13 0.78 18.21 -11.67
N LYS A 14 2.11 18.37 -11.68
CA LYS A 14 3.04 17.36 -11.14
C LYS A 14 2.97 17.24 -9.62
N ILE A 15 2.79 18.34 -8.90
CA ILE A 15 2.60 18.31 -7.44
C ILE A 15 1.32 17.57 -7.08
N ASP A 16 0.22 17.83 -7.79
CA ASP A 16 -1.06 17.17 -7.52
C ASP A 16 -0.96 15.65 -7.67
N LEU A 17 -0.24 15.17 -8.70
CA LEU A 17 0.04 13.74 -8.88
C LEU A 17 0.85 13.15 -7.71
N LEU A 18 1.90 13.86 -7.26
CA LEU A 18 2.73 13.39 -6.14
C LEU A 18 1.95 13.37 -4.81
N LEU A 19 1.01 14.30 -4.63
CA LEU A 19 0.13 14.33 -3.46
C LEU A 19 -0.82 13.12 -3.46
N ASP A 20 -1.44 12.82 -4.59
CA ASP A 20 -2.34 11.67 -4.75
C ASP A 20 -1.61 10.33 -4.49
N GLU A 21 -0.41 10.16 -5.05
CA GLU A 21 0.44 8.98 -4.80
C GLU A 21 0.79 8.85 -3.30
N ARG A 22 1.09 9.98 -2.65
CA ARG A 22 1.43 10.01 -1.22
C ARG A 22 0.23 9.61 -0.35
N GLU A 23 -0.96 10.10 -0.67
CA GLU A 23 -2.19 9.75 0.05
C GLU A 23 -2.51 8.26 -0.10
N SER A 24 -2.40 7.74 -1.32
CA SER A 24 -2.57 6.31 -1.61
C SER A 24 -1.60 5.43 -0.82
N MET A 25 -0.31 5.78 -0.80
CA MET A 25 0.69 5.05 -0.01
C MET A 25 0.43 5.13 1.49
N ALA A 26 -0.02 6.28 2.01
CA ALA A 26 -0.36 6.42 3.41
C ALA A 26 -1.51 5.49 3.81
N MET A 27 -2.56 5.42 2.98
CA MET A 27 -3.67 4.49 3.19
C MET A 27 -3.22 3.04 3.15
N MET A 28 -2.38 2.66 2.17
CA MET A 28 -1.83 1.30 2.07
C MET A 28 -1.06 0.89 3.33
N LYS A 29 -0.20 1.77 3.87
CA LYS A 29 0.56 1.50 5.10
C LYS A 29 -0.34 1.35 6.33
N LEU A 30 -1.38 2.17 6.44
CA LEU A 30 -2.35 2.05 7.53
C LEU A 30 -3.10 0.70 7.44
N SER A 31 -3.50 0.29 6.23
CA SER A 31 -4.12 -1.00 6.00
C SER A 31 -3.17 -2.17 6.31
N GLU A 32 -1.91 -2.09 5.90
CA GLU A 32 -0.88 -3.08 6.21
C GLU A 32 -0.71 -3.26 7.72
N GLN A 33 -0.53 -2.15 8.46
CA GLN A 33 -0.36 -2.19 9.90
C GLN A 33 -1.60 -2.76 10.61
N SER A 34 -2.79 -2.35 10.17
CA SER A 34 -4.05 -2.88 10.71
C SER A 34 -4.20 -4.37 10.45
N LEU A 35 -3.91 -4.82 9.23
CA LEU A 35 -4.04 -6.22 8.84
C LEU A 35 -3.00 -7.10 9.56
N SER A 36 -1.76 -6.63 9.66
CA SER A 36 -0.72 -7.32 10.44
C SER A 36 -1.09 -7.44 11.90
N THR A 37 -1.71 -6.42 12.49
CA THR A 37 -2.17 -6.47 13.89
C THR A 37 -3.33 -7.45 14.06
N PHE A 38 -4.27 -7.47 13.11
CA PHE A 38 -5.41 -8.38 13.10
C PHE A 38 -4.95 -9.86 13.01
N LEU A 39 -4.07 -10.16 12.05
CA LEU A 39 -3.57 -11.52 11.82
C LEU A 39 -2.54 -11.98 12.86
N GLY A 40 -1.83 -11.05 13.52
CA GLY A 40 -0.78 -11.39 14.49
C GLY A 40 -1.27 -12.16 15.72
N GLY A 41 -2.58 -12.13 16.00
CA GLY A 41 -3.20 -12.92 17.07
C GLY A 41 -3.76 -14.27 16.62
N GLU A 42 -3.77 -14.56 15.32
CA GLU A 42 -4.36 -15.79 14.80
C GLU A 42 -3.38 -16.98 14.97
N PRO A 43 -3.86 -18.14 15.46
CA PRO A 43 -3.05 -19.34 15.52
C PRO A 43 -2.73 -19.82 14.11
N ASP A 44 -1.51 -20.34 13.91
CA ASP A 44 -1.12 -20.94 12.64
C ASP A 44 -2.04 -22.15 12.33
N LEU A 45 -2.94 -21.99 11.35
CA LEU A 45 -3.96 -22.98 11.00
C LEU A 45 -3.36 -24.20 10.29
N HIS A 46 -2.16 -24.08 9.73
CA HIS A 46 -1.52 -25.14 8.96
C HIS A 46 -0.06 -25.31 9.37
N THR A 47 0.17 -26.33 10.18
CA THR A 47 1.53 -26.71 10.55
C THR A 47 2.14 -27.64 9.50
N ILE A 48 3.47 -27.71 9.46
CA ILE A 48 4.22 -28.69 8.63
C ILE A 48 3.76 -30.14 8.91
N ARG A 49 3.19 -30.40 10.10
CA ARG A 49 2.62 -31.71 10.46
C ARG A 49 1.34 -32.03 9.68
N ASP A 50 0.54 -31.03 9.34
CA ASP A 50 -0.70 -31.18 8.55
C ASP A 50 -0.39 -31.50 7.08
N VAL A 51 0.74 -31.01 6.55
CA VAL A 51 1.22 -31.29 5.19
C VAL A 51 1.52 -32.79 4.99
N ARG A 52 1.90 -33.52 6.04
CA ARG A 52 2.23 -34.96 5.98
C ARG A 52 1.03 -35.88 5.74
N VAL A 53 -0.21 -35.37 5.79
CA VAL A 53 -1.43 -36.18 5.65
C VAL A 53 -1.89 -36.30 4.18
N VAL A 54 -1.22 -35.65 3.23
CA VAL A 54 -1.71 -35.54 1.83
C VAL A 54 -1.13 -36.56 0.84
N TYR A 55 -0.22 -37.45 1.25
CA TYR A 55 0.20 -38.56 0.37
C TYR A 55 0.06 -39.90 1.09
N ARG A 56 -0.94 -40.67 0.66
CA ARG A 56 -1.22 -42.05 1.05
C ARG A 56 -0.51 -43.01 0.10
#